data_AF-A0A1Z9VR78-F1
#
_entry.id   AF-A0A1Z9VR78-F1
#
_cell.length_a   1.000
_cell.length_b   1.000
_cell.length_c   1.000
_cell.angle_alpha   90.00
_cell.angle_beta   90.00
_cell.angle_gamma   90.00
#
_symmetry.space_group_name_H-M   'P 1'
#
loop_
_entity.id
_entity.type
_entity.pdbx_description
1 polymer ?
#
loop_
_entity_poly.entity_id
_entity_poly.type
_entity_poly.pdbx_seq_one_letter_code
_entity_poly.pdbx_strand_id
1 'polypeptide(L)'
;MTTFFSPLQENLYQIFYNYYDDPIMTRISTSEKETVFAVEIPSLLLSERRFLILNSHRKYHHEKVSMSSIFWHSLQVRTVGTTTNFPKVDKHTFSVKREPIYYTKIYIKERSEDISTYSSDLNGIHVSLLHTKKLKFEYPNEGTLISALETYQTIVQMI
;
A
#
# COMPACT_ATOMS: atom_id res chain seq x y z
N MET A 1 -23.63 11.05 4.62
CA MET A 1 -23.67 9.58 4.74
C MET A 1 -22.61 9.15 5.73
N THR A 2 -23.00 8.80 6.95
CA THR A 2 -22.15 8.13 7.93
C THR A 2 -22.02 6.68 7.48
N THR A 3 -20.87 6.30 6.92
CA THR A 3 -20.57 4.90 6.61
C THR A 3 -20.34 4.18 7.94
N PHE A 4 -21.28 3.33 8.34
CA PHE A 4 -21.08 2.38 9.44
C PHE A 4 -19.95 1.43 9.02
N PHE A 5 -18.86 1.42 9.80
CA PHE A 5 -17.73 0.54 9.54
C PHE A 5 -18.03 -0.87 10.04
N SER A 6 -17.62 -1.87 9.27
CA SER A 6 -17.59 -3.23 9.77
C SER A 6 -16.34 -3.42 10.63
N PRO A 7 -16.42 -4.13 11.77
CA PRO A 7 -15.23 -4.49 12.56
C PRO A 7 -14.14 -5.18 11.74
N LEU A 8 -14.52 -5.86 10.66
CA LEU A 8 -13.59 -6.47 9.71
C LEU A 8 -12.70 -5.42 9.02
N GLN A 9 -13.28 -4.31 8.55
CA GLN A 9 -12.49 -3.26 7.88
C GLN A 9 -11.51 -2.58 8.84
N GLU A 10 -11.92 -2.35 10.09
CA GLU A 10 -11.04 -1.80 11.12
C GLU A 10 -9.84 -2.71 11.41
N ASN A 11 -10.08 -4.01 11.52
CA ASN A 11 -9.02 -5.01 11.66
C ASN A 11 -8.06 -5.01 10.46
N LEU A 12 -8.58 -4.86 9.23
CA LEU A 12 -7.75 -4.78 8.03
C LEU A 12 -6.85 -3.54 8.05
N TYR A 13 -7.40 -2.37 8.36
CA TYR A 13 -6.59 -1.15 8.49
C TYR A 13 -5.47 -1.33 9.53
N GLN A 14 -5.79 -1.96 10.67
CA GLN A 14 -4.84 -2.24 11.73
C GLN A 14 -3.67 -3.10 11.30
N ILE A 15 -3.90 -4.12 10.49
CA ILE A 15 -2.82 -4.96 9.96
C ILE A 15 -1.78 -4.09 9.23
N PHE A 16 -2.23 -3.17 8.37
CA PHE A 16 -1.34 -2.35 7.54
C PHE A 16 -0.66 -1.23 8.31
N TYR A 17 -1.36 -0.48 9.16
CA TYR A 17 -0.69 0.57 9.93
C TYR A 17 0.27 -0.03 10.98
N ASN A 18 -0.04 -1.21 11.55
CA ASN A 18 0.92 -1.90 12.43
C ASN A 18 2.14 -2.40 11.65
N TYR A 19 1.97 -2.83 10.40
CA TYR A 19 3.10 -3.27 9.57
C TYR A 19 4.11 -2.15 9.37
N TYR A 20 3.60 -0.95 9.06
CA TYR A 20 4.41 0.22 8.79
C TYR A 20 4.72 1.07 10.02
N ASP A 21 4.44 0.62 11.25
CA ASP A 21 4.68 1.41 12.48
C ASP A 21 3.95 2.79 12.49
N ASP A 22 2.69 2.81 12.05
CA ASP A 22 1.76 3.95 11.98
C ASP A 22 2.40 5.29 11.54
N PRO A 23 2.89 5.39 10.29
CA PRO A 23 3.61 6.57 9.83
C PRO A 23 2.76 7.83 9.87
N ILE A 24 3.41 8.97 10.08
CA ILE A 24 2.81 10.27 9.77
C ILE A 24 2.85 10.49 8.26
N MET A 25 1.66 10.55 7.67
CA MET A 25 1.46 10.66 6.23
C MET A 25 1.27 12.13 5.83
N THR A 26 1.92 12.54 4.74
CA THR A 26 1.78 13.90 4.18
C THR A 26 0.75 13.90 3.05
N ARG A 27 -0.23 14.79 3.10
CA ARG A 27 -1.23 14.98 2.04
C ARG A 27 -0.57 15.62 0.82
N ILE A 28 -0.51 14.89 -0.28
CA ILE A 28 0.15 15.36 -1.52
C ILE A 28 -0.83 15.85 -2.59
N SER A 29 -2.10 15.46 -2.49
CA SER A 29 -3.15 15.92 -3.41
C SER A 29 -4.52 15.85 -2.73
N THR A 30 -5.42 16.73 -3.14
CA THR A 30 -6.82 16.72 -2.72
C THR A 30 -7.69 17.19 -3.86
N SER A 31 -8.72 16.40 -4.17
CA SER A 31 -9.73 16.68 -5.18
C SER A 31 -11.13 16.54 -4.58
N GLU A 32 -12.16 16.70 -5.40
CA GLU A 32 -13.52 16.46 -4.95
C GLU A 32 -13.79 14.99 -4.59
N LYS A 33 -13.11 14.05 -5.26
CA LYS A 33 -13.37 12.61 -5.16
C LYS A 33 -12.37 11.85 -4.29
N GLU A 34 -11.19 12.42 -4.08
CA GLU A 34 -10.05 11.72 -3.52
C GLU A 34 -9.10 12.66 -2.79
N THR A 35 -8.58 12.19 -1.65
CA THR A 35 -7.40 12.72 -0.97
C THR A 35 -6.29 11.70 -1.05
N VAL A 36 -5.09 12.14 -1.44
CA VAL A 36 -3.90 11.28 -1.54
C VAL A 36 -2.90 11.69 -0.48
N PHE A 37 -2.41 10.70 0.25
CA PHE A 37 -1.35 10.84 1.23
C PHE A 37 -0.15 10.01 0.84
N ALA A 38 1.05 10.47 1.18
CA ALA A 38 2.28 9.73 0.97
C ALA A 38 3.31 9.96 2.08
N VAL A 39 4.20 8.99 2.23
CA VAL A 39 5.41 9.07 3.07
C VAL A 39 6.54 8.32 2.36
N GLU A 40 7.77 8.79 2.50
CA GLU A 40 8.95 8.09 1.96
C GLU A 40 9.39 7.03 2.97
N ILE A 41 9.58 5.78 2.52
CA ILE A 41 10.01 4.64 3.35
C ILE A 41 11.42 4.19 2.95
N PRO A 42 12.13 3.39 3.79
CA PRO A 42 13.53 3.09 3.55
C PRO A 42 13.77 2.34 2.24
N SER A 43 14.79 2.79 1.50
CA SER A 43 15.33 2.12 0.32
C SER A 43 16.76 1.67 0.60
N LEU A 44 17.13 0.49 0.08
CA LEU A 44 18.50 -0.02 0.19
C LEU A 44 19.46 0.65 -0.80
N LEU A 45 18.93 1.13 -1.92
CA LEU A 45 19.72 1.71 -3.01
C LEU A 45 19.53 3.23 -3.04
N LEU A 46 20.63 3.98 -3.07
CA LEU A 46 20.63 5.45 -3.11
C LEU A 46 19.97 6.01 -4.39
N SER A 47 19.91 5.23 -5.46
CA SER A 47 19.28 5.59 -6.73
C SER A 47 17.77 5.32 -6.79
N GLU A 48 17.19 4.83 -5.70
CA GLU A 48 15.78 4.45 -5.63
C GLU A 48 15.12 5.10 -4.42
N ARG A 49 13.91 5.63 -4.62
CA ARG A 49 13.07 6.14 -3.55
C ARG A 49 11.83 5.27 -3.45
N ARG A 50 11.43 4.93 -2.24
CA ARG A 50 10.25 4.10 -1.97
C ARG A 50 9.20 4.92 -1.26
N PHE A 51 7.96 4.75 -1.67
CA PHE A 51 6.83 5.49 -1.12
C PHE A 51 5.73 4.55 -0.70
N LEU A 52 5.17 4.84 0.46
CA LEU A 52 3.85 4.34 0.87
C LEU A 52 2.83 5.44 0.52
N ILE A 53 1.80 5.09 -0.23
CA ILE A 53 0.79 6.02 -0.75
C ILE A 53 -0.59 5.50 -0.37
N LEU A 54 -1.46 6.37 0.14
CA LEU A 54 -2.83 6.05 0.53
C LEU A 54 -3.81 6.94 -0.21
N ASN A 55 -4.82 6.33 -0.82
CA ASN A 55 -5.91 7.02 -1.49
C ASN A 55 -7.19 6.86 -0.67
N SER A 56 -7.87 7.98 -0.40
CA SER A 56 -9.09 8.01 0.39
C SER A 56 -10.18 8.79 -0.33
N HIS A 57 -11.42 8.29 -0.29
CA HIS A 57 -12.60 9.05 -0.75
C HIS A 57 -13.03 10.15 0.22
N ARG A 58 -12.44 10.19 1.42
CA ARG A 58 -12.74 11.23 2.40
C ARG A 58 -11.90 12.46 2.13
N LYS A 59 -12.48 13.63 2.37
CA LYS A 59 -11.75 14.89 2.43
C LYS A 59 -11.11 15.02 3.82
N TYR A 60 -9.83 15.34 3.85
CA TYR A 60 -9.10 15.66 5.06
C TYR A 60 -8.61 17.10 4.97
N HIS A 61 -8.69 17.85 6.06
CA HIS A 61 -8.24 19.25 6.09
C HIS A 61 -6.79 19.39 6.56
N HIS A 62 -6.31 18.45 7.37
CA HIS A 62 -4.94 18.41 7.87
C HIS A 62 -3.96 18.01 6.76
N GLU A 63 -2.80 18.67 6.75
CA GLU A 63 -1.69 18.35 5.84
C GLU A 63 -0.96 17.07 6.25
N LYS A 64 -0.83 16.83 7.57
CA LYS A 64 -0.17 15.66 8.13
C LYS A 64 -1.10 14.95 9.10
N VAL A 65 -1.23 13.64 8.96
CA VAL A 65 -2.08 12.78 9.81
C VAL A 65 -1.43 11.42 9.95
N SER A 66 -1.65 10.70 11.06
CA SER A 66 -1.13 9.32 11.15
C SER A 66 -1.94 8.37 10.27
N MET A 67 -1.30 7.32 9.77
CA MET A 67 -1.92 6.34 8.90
C MET A 67 -3.17 5.70 9.51
N SER A 68 -3.18 5.43 10.81
CA SER A 68 -4.31 4.85 11.54
C SER A 68 -5.54 5.77 11.57
N SER A 69 -5.37 7.07 11.32
CA SER A 69 -6.47 8.03 11.18
C SER A 69 -7.01 8.18 9.74
N ILE A 70 -6.35 7.54 8.75
CA ILE A 70 -6.76 7.61 7.34
C ILE A 70 -7.58 6.38 6.97
N PHE A 71 -8.83 6.62 6.57
CA PHE A 71 -9.70 5.62 5.97
C PHE A 71 -9.44 5.54 4.46
N TRP A 72 -8.54 4.66 4.04
CA TRP A 72 -8.13 4.52 2.63
C TRP A 72 -8.89 3.39 1.92
N HIS A 73 -9.13 3.53 0.62
CA HIS A 73 -9.65 2.44 -0.21
C HIS A 73 -8.55 1.76 -1.02
N SER A 74 -7.39 2.41 -1.15
CA SER A 74 -6.21 1.88 -1.83
C SER A 74 -4.94 2.28 -1.08
N LEU A 75 -4.08 1.30 -0.83
CA LEU A 75 -2.73 1.46 -0.32
C LEU A 75 -1.76 1.02 -1.42
N GLN A 76 -0.71 1.79 -1.66
CA GLN A 76 0.31 1.45 -2.63
C GLN A 76 1.70 1.53 -2.03
N VAL A 77 2.56 0.62 -2.45
CA VAL A 77 3.99 0.67 -2.19
C VAL A 77 4.70 0.79 -3.53
N ARG A 78 5.49 1.85 -3.71
CA ARG A 78 6.09 2.20 -4.99
C ARG A 78 7.56 2.51 -4.87
N THR A 79 8.39 1.80 -5.62
CA THR A 79 9.74 2.24 -5.98
C THR A 79 9.67 3.15 -7.20
N VAL A 80 10.26 4.34 -7.09
CA VAL A 80 10.44 5.29 -8.19
C VAL A 80 11.91 5.65 -8.33
N GLY A 81 12.35 5.93 -9.55
CA GLY A 81 13.71 6.40 -9.82
C GLY A 81 13.95 7.82 -9.29
N THR A 82 15.20 8.15 -8.99
CA THR A 82 15.61 9.48 -8.47
C THR A 82 15.25 10.67 -9.35
N THR A 83 15.06 10.46 -10.65
CA THR A 83 14.66 11.50 -11.62
C THR A 83 13.16 11.81 -11.60
N THR A 84 12.37 11.05 -10.86
CA THR A 84 10.92 11.26 -10.78
C THR A 84 10.61 12.43 -9.85
N ASN A 85 9.86 13.41 -10.37
CA ASN A 85 9.35 14.53 -9.58
C ASN A 85 8.21 14.07 -8.66
N PHE A 86 8.55 13.39 -7.58
CA PHE A 86 7.61 13.09 -6.50
C PHE A 86 7.62 14.24 -5.48
N PRO A 87 6.46 14.67 -4.96
CA PRO A 87 6.38 15.70 -3.93
C PRO A 87 7.31 15.41 -2.74
N LYS A 88 7.86 16.46 -2.13
CA LYS A 88 8.64 16.32 -0.91
C LYS A 88 7.70 15.91 0.23
N VAL A 89 7.93 14.74 0.80
CA VAL A 89 7.19 14.19 1.93
C VAL A 89 8.16 13.83 3.04
N ASP A 90 7.63 13.63 4.25
CA ASP A 90 8.42 13.16 5.38
C ASP A 90 8.96 11.74 5.11
N LYS A 91 10.06 11.42 5.79
CA LYS A 91 10.65 10.07 5.79
C LYS A 91 10.16 9.32 7.02
N HIS A 92 9.87 8.04 6.84
CA HIS A 92 9.50 7.13 7.90
C HIS A 92 10.36 5.89 7.87
N THR A 93 10.70 5.36 9.03
CA THR A 93 11.44 4.12 9.18
C THR A 93 10.55 3.12 9.90
N PHE A 94 10.52 1.89 9.40
CA PHE A 94 9.82 0.78 10.02
C PHE A 94 10.70 -0.47 9.96
N SER A 95 10.40 -1.44 10.81
CA SER A 95 11.05 -2.76 10.74
C SER A 95 10.11 -3.77 10.09
N VAL A 96 10.62 -4.57 9.16
CA VAL A 96 9.87 -5.66 8.54
C VAL A 96 9.35 -6.60 9.63
N LYS A 97 8.03 -6.72 9.69
CA LYS A 97 7.30 -7.51 10.67
C LYS A 97 7.31 -9.00 10.31
N ARG A 98 7.27 -9.89 11.30
CA ARG A 98 7.34 -11.36 11.12
C ARG A 98 6.21 -12.10 11.83
N GLU A 99 5.14 -11.39 12.13
CA GLU A 99 3.95 -11.92 12.77
C GLU A 99 3.17 -12.79 11.78
N PRO A 100 2.53 -13.89 12.22
CA PRO A 100 1.84 -14.85 11.34
C PRO A 100 0.84 -14.23 10.38
N ILE A 101 0.19 -13.13 10.78
CA ILE A 101 -0.80 -12.41 9.96
C ILE A 101 -0.21 -11.90 8.64
N TYR A 102 1.08 -11.54 8.61
CA TYR A 102 1.74 -11.07 7.39
C TYR A 102 2.16 -12.20 6.46
N TYR A 103 2.19 -13.44 6.95
CA TYR A 103 2.40 -14.65 6.16
C TYR A 103 1.10 -15.21 5.56
N THR A 104 -0.01 -14.47 5.65
CA THR A 104 -1.26 -14.83 4.99
C THR A 104 -1.02 -15.06 3.50
N LYS A 105 -1.52 -16.19 2.99
CA LYS A 105 -1.26 -16.59 1.61
C LYS A 105 -2.08 -15.75 0.64
N ILE A 106 -1.47 -15.50 -0.50
CA ILE A 106 -2.10 -14.88 -1.67
C ILE A 106 -1.95 -15.82 -2.87
N TYR A 107 -3.00 -15.91 -3.69
CA TYR A 107 -3.08 -16.81 -4.84
C TYR A 107 -3.45 -16.02 -6.08
N ILE A 108 -2.80 -16.30 -7.21
CA ILE A 108 -3.06 -15.57 -8.43
C ILE A 108 -4.51 -15.76 -8.87
N LYS A 109 -5.18 -14.65 -9.18
CA LYS A 109 -6.50 -14.62 -9.79
C LYS A 109 -6.39 -14.33 -11.29
N GLU A 110 -5.62 -13.31 -11.65
CA GLU A 110 -5.42 -12.90 -13.03
C GLU A 110 -4.01 -12.32 -13.24
N ARG A 111 -3.53 -12.34 -14.49
CA ARG A 111 -2.25 -11.72 -14.87
C ARG A 111 -2.26 -11.20 -16.30
N SER A 112 -1.62 -10.06 -16.49
CA SER A 112 -1.22 -9.49 -17.76
C SER A 112 0.29 -9.26 -17.79
N GLU A 113 0.80 -8.58 -18.81
CA GLU A 113 2.20 -8.13 -18.89
C GLU A 113 2.50 -6.96 -17.94
N ASP A 114 1.46 -6.29 -17.42
CA ASP A 114 1.61 -5.09 -16.59
C ASP A 114 1.32 -5.36 -15.11
N ILE A 115 0.47 -6.34 -14.81
CA ILE A 115 -0.05 -6.55 -13.46
C ILE A 115 -0.37 -8.02 -13.20
N SER A 116 -0.18 -8.44 -11.95
CA SER A 116 -0.70 -9.70 -11.43
C SER A 116 -1.60 -9.41 -10.24
N THR A 117 -2.85 -9.83 -10.32
CA THR A 117 -3.83 -9.68 -9.23
C THR A 117 -3.99 -11.00 -8.50
N TYR A 118 -4.03 -10.92 -7.18
CA TYR A 118 -4.12 -12.04 -6.27
C TYR A 118 -5.39 -11.94 -5.41
N SER A 119 -6.00 -13.09 -5.15
CA SER A 119 -6.88 -13.27 -3.99
C SER A 119 -6.04 -13.50 -2.74
N SER A 120 -6.58 -13.16 -1.58
CA SER A 120 -5.93 -13.34 -0.29
C SER A 120 -6.80 -14.19 0.62
N ASP A 121 -6.17 -15.01 1.46
CA ASP A 121 -6.87 -15.66 2.58
C ASP A 121 -7.34 -14.60 3.62
N LEU A 122 -6.78 -13.39 3.57
CA LEU A 122 -7.28 -12.22 4.28
C LEU A 122 -8.46 -11.63 3.49
N ASN A 123 -9.67 -11.98 3.90
CA ASN A 123 -10.90 -11.47 3.28
C ASN A 123 -10.99 -9.94 3.33
N GLY A 124 -11.61 -9.34 2.30
CA GLY A 124 -11.86 -7.90 2.23
C GLY A 124 -10.75 -7.08 1.58
N ILE A 125 -9.72 -7.72 1.03
CA ILE A 125 -8.69 -7.07 0.22
C ILE A 125 -8.43 -7.75 -1.12
N HIS A 126 -8.07 -6.95 -2.12
CA HIS A 126 -7.40 -7.38 -3.34
C HIS A 126 -5.95 -6.92 -3.32
N VAL A 127 -5.03 -7.80 -3.73
CA VAL A 127 -3.60 -7.49 -3.82
C VAL A 127 -3.19 -7.55 -5.28
N SER A 128 -2.54 -6.51 -5.78
CA SER A 128 -1.99 -6.48 -7.13
C SER A 128 -0.52 -6.09 -7.12
N LEU A 129 0.28 -6.79 -7.90
CA LEU A 129 1.70 -6.51 -8.11
C LEU A 129 1.91 -5.93 -9.50
N LEU A 130 2.49 -4.75 -9.59
CA LEU A 130 2.87 -4.15 -10.87
C LEU A 130 4.17 -4.77 -11.38
N HIS A 131 4.18 -5.07 -12.67
CA HIS A 131 5.32 -5.66 -13.37
C HIS A 131 6.31 -4.57 -13.76
N THR A 132 7.57 -4.78 -13.44
CA THR A 132 8.67 -3.87 -13.78
C THR A 132 9.37 -4.27 -15.06
N LYS A 133 9.39 -5.57 -15.37
CA LYS A 133 10.06 -6.16 -16.54
C LYS A 133 9.13 -6.35 -17.73
N LYS A 134 7.83 -6.06 -17.56
CA LYS A 134 6.78 -6.26 -18.57
C LYS A 134 6.67 -7.73 -19.01
N LEU A 135 6.74 -8.65 -18.05
CA LEU A 135 6.71 -10.09 -18.30
C LEU A 135 5.50 -10.73 -17.62
N LYS A 136 4.61 -11.35 -18.39
CA LYS A 136 3.41 -12.03 -17.87
C LYS A 136 3.64 -12.96 -16.67
N PHE A 137 4.82 -13.57 -16.58
CA PHE A 137 5.20 -14.50 -15.51
C PHE A 137 6.30 -13.93 -14.58
N GLU A 138 6.34 -12.60 -14.39
CA GLU A 138 7.30 -11.93 -13.50
C GLU A 138 7.16 -12.39 -12.03
N TYR A 139 5.92 -12.64 -11.59
CA TYR A 139 5.61 -13.06 -10.23
C TYR A 139 5.01 -14.47 -10.17
N PRO A 140 5.24 -15.21 -9.06
CA PRO A 140 4.75 -16.58 -8.89
C PRO A 140 3.23 -16.66 -8.78
N ASN A 141 2.69 -17.89 -8.93
CA ASN A 141 1.25 -18.15 -8.78
C ASN A 141 0.78 -18.01 -7.32
N GLU A 142 1.68 -18.17 -6.36
CA GLU A 142 1.38 -18.11 -4.93
C GLU A 142 2.44 -17.30 -4.21
N GLY A 143 2.05 -16.69 -3.10
CA GLY A 143 2.95 -15.92 -2.26
C GLY A 143 2.33 -15.65 -0.90
N THR A 144 2.91 -14.68 -0.20
CA THR A 144 2.41 -14.18 1.08
C THR A 144 2.17 -12.67 1.00
N LEU A 145 1.31 -12.13 1.86
CA LEU A 145 1.07 -10.69 1.95
C LEU A 145 2.37 -9.91 2.17
N ILE A 146 3.25 -10.37 3.07
CA ILE A 146 4.56 -9.75 3.30
C ILE A 146 5.42 -9.77 2.05
N SER A 147 5.50 -10.90 1.33
CA SER A 147 6.28 -10.97 0.09
C SER A 147 5.75 -10.00 -0.97
N ALA A 148 4.43 -9.79 -1.02
CA ALA A 148 3.83 -8.78 -1.88
C ALA A 148 4.25 -7.36 -1.44
N LEU A 149 4.05 -6.97 -0.18
CA LEU A 149 4.42 -5.64 0.32
C LEU A 149 5.91 -5.31 0.06
N GLU A 150 6.79 -6.28 0.25
CA GLU A 150 8.23 -6.14 0.06
C GLU A 150 8.69 -6.20 -1.41
N THR A 151 7.78 -6.35 -2.38
CA THR A 151 8.13 -6.10 -3.81
C THR A 151 8.28 -4.60 -4.10
N TYR A 152 7.72 -3.74 -3.25
CA TYR A 152 7.63 -2.28 -3.45
C TYR A 152 7.00 -1.88 -4.79
N GLN A 153 6.12 -2.74 -5.32
CA GLN A 153 5.31 -2.48 -6.51
C GLN A 153 3.85 -2.91 -6.32
N THR A 154 3.37 -2.78 -5.09
CA THR A 154 2.11 -3.39 -4.65
C THR A 154 0.99 -2.38 -4.57
N ILE A 155 -0.22 -2.83 -4.90
CA ILE A 155 -1.48 -2.15 -4.63
C ILE A 155 -2.30 -3.09 -3.75
N VAL A 156 -2.82 -2.58 -2.65
CA VAL A 156 -3.83 -3.24 -1.83
C VAL A 156 -5.10 -2.42 -1.91
N GLN A 157 -6.21 -3.03 -2.34
CA GLN A 157 -7.51 -2.39 -2.46
C GLN A 157 -8.50 -3.01 -1.48
N MET A 158 -9.26 -2.18 -0.79
CA MET A 158 -10.37 -2.63 0.05
C MET A 158 -11.57 -3.02 -0.82
N ILE A 159 -12.24 -4.12 -0.47
CA ILE A 159 -13.47 -4.62 -1.14
C ILE A 159 -14.71 -4.17 -0.38
#